data_AF-A0A9X8CY08-F1
#
_entry.id   AF-A0A9X8CY08-F1
#
_cell.length_a   1.000
_cell.length_b   1.000
_cell.length_c   1.000
_cell.angle_alpha   90.00
_cell.angle_beta   90.00
_cell.angle_gamma   90.00
#
_symmetry.space_group_name_H-M   'P 1'
#
loop_
_entity.id
_entity.type
_entity.pdbx_description
1 polymer ?
#
loop_
_entity_poly.entity_id
_entity_poly.type
_entity_poly.pdbx_seq_one_letter_code
_entity_poly.pdbx_strand_id
1 'polypeptide(L)' 'MITLALSKGRIFEETLPLLAAAGIEVLEDPEKSRKLILPTNQPDLRVVLV' A
#
# COMPACT_ATOMS: atom_id res chain seq x y z
N MET A 1 15.25 1.73 0.61
CA MET A 1 14.23 0.90 -0.06
C MET A 1 13.65 -0.19 0.85
N ILE A 2 12.40 -0.01 1.25
CA ILE A 2 11.60 -0.90 2.10
C ILE A 2 10.41 -1.42 1.28
N THR A 3 10.05 -2.70 1.45
CA THR A 3 8.88 -3.31 0.81
C THR A 3 7.94 -3.82 1.89
N LEU A 4 6.71 -3.31 1.89
CA LEU A 4 5.66 -3.69 2.82
C LEU A 4 4.70 -4.68 2.13
N ALA A 5 4.70 -5.94 2.56
CA ALA A 5 3.77 -6.93 2.04
C ALA A 5 2.44 -6.84 2.80
N LEU A 6 1.33 -6.65 2.09
CA LEU A 6 -0.02 -6.60 2.64
C LEU A 6 -0.93 -7.55 1.88
N SER A 7 -1.81 -8.24 2.60
CA SER A 7 -2.85 -9.06 1.99
C SER A 7 -3.98 -8.18 1.42
N LYS A 8 -4.53 -8.59 0.27
CA LYS A 8 -5.69 -7.89 -0.33
C LYS A 8 -6.95 -7.97 0.55
N GLY A 9 -7.90 -7.08 0.24
CA GLY A 9 -9.19 -7.00 0.93
C GLY A 9 -9.08 -6.30 2.27
N ARG A 10 -9.75 -6.84 3.28
CA ARG A 10 -9.94 -6.18 4.59
C ARG A 10 -8.64 -5.75 5.28
N ILE A 11 -7.58 -6.55 5.23
CA ILE A 11 -6.30 -6.21 5.89
C ILE A 11 -5.70 -4.94 5.27
N PHE A 12 -5.76 -4.80 3.94
CA PHE A 12 -5.30 -3.59 3.26
C PHE A 12 -6.13 -2.37 3.66
N GLU A 13 -7.45 -2.48 3.64
CA GLU A 13 -8.34 -1.37 4.01
C GLU A 13 -8.16 -0.93 5.47
N GLU A 14 -8.04 -1.87 6.40
CA GLU A 14 -7.85 -1.61 7.82
C GLU A 14 -6.45 -1.03 8.13
N THR A 15 -5.45 -1.27 7.27
CA THR A 15 -4.08 -0.75 7.44
C THR A 15 -3.86 0.61 6.77
N LEU A 16 -4.70 1.04 5.83
CA LEU A 16 -4.60 2.36 5.20
C LEU A 16 -4.59 3.53 6.22
N PRO A 17 -5.49 3.58 7.22
CA PRO A 17 -5.45 4.62 8.24
C PRO A 17 -4.16 4.62 9.08
N LEU A 18 -3.56 3.44 9.30
CA LEU A 18 -2.31 3.31 10.03
C LEU A 18 -1.12 3.83 9.21
N LEU A 19 -1.10 3.53 7.92
CA LEU A 19 -0.10 4.07 6.98
C LEU A 19 -0.24 5.58 6.87
N ALA A 20 -1.47 6.10 6.76
CA ALA A 20 -1.73 7.54 6.71
C ALA A 20 -1.26 8.26 7.99
N ALA A 21 -1.48 7.66 9.17
CA ALA A 21 -0.97 8.19 10.44
C ALA A 21 0.57 8.26 10.48
N ALA A 22 1.26 7.40 9.75
CA ALA A 22 2.71 7.43 9.54
C ALA A 22 3.16 8.33 8.37
N GLY A 23 2.22 9.08 7.74
CA GLY A 23 2.50 9.94 6.59
C GLY A 23 2.75 9.17 5.28
N ILE A 24 2.30 7.91 5.19
CA ILE A 24 2.43 7.05 4.02
C ILE A 24 1.06 6.96 3.33
N GLU A 25 1.02 7.32 2.06
CA GLU A 25 -0.18 7.22 1.22
C GLU A 25 0.09 6.33 0.01
N VAL A 26 -0.79 5.37 -0.23
CA VAL A 26 -0.74 4.52 -1.42
C VAL A 26 -1.38 5.28 -2.58
N LEU A 27 -0.62 5.45 -3.68
CA LEU A 27 -1.02 6.33 -4.79
C LEU A 27 -1.94 5.63 -5.81
N GLU A 28 -2.19 4.34 -5.64
CA GLU A 28 -2.95 3.53 -6.60
C GLU A 28 -3.93 2.59 -5.87
N ASP A 29 -5.13 2.50 -6.41
CA ASP A 29 -6.20 1.68 -5.86
C ASP A 29 -6.05 0.22 -6.33
N PRO A 30 -5.84 -0.75 -5.41
CA PRO A 30 -5.69 -2.15 -5.76
C PRO A 30 -6.96 -2.83 -6.28
N GLU A 31 -8.15 -2.25 -6.04
CA GLU A 31 -9.40 -2.80 -6.59
C GLU A 31 -9.56 -2.44 -8.07
N LYS A 32 -9.02 -1.28 -8.47
CA LYS A 32 -9.06 -0.80 -9.86
C LYS A 32 -7.85 -1.26 -10.68
N SER A 33 -6.82 -1.81 -10.03
CA SER A 33 -5.55 -2.17 -10.66
C SER A 33 -5.18 -3.64 -10.41
N ARG A 34 -4.69 -4.34 -11.45
CA ARG A 34 -4.13 -5.70 -11.29
C ARG A 34 -2.65 -5.68 -10.88
N LYS A 35 -2.08 -4.51 -10.59
CA LYS A 35 -0.70 -4.41 -10.15
C LYS A 35 -0.53 -5.04 -8.77
N LEU A 36 0.55 -5.79 -8.61
CA LEU A 36 0.94 -6.36 -7.33
C LEU A 36 1.84 -5.42 -6.53
N ILE A 37 2.49 -4.46 -7.19
CA ILE A 37 3.36 -3.48 -6.55
C ILE A 37 2.71 -2.11 -6.71
N LEU A 38 2.35 -1.50 -5.58
CA LEU A 38 1.75 -0.17 -5.51
C LEU A 38 2.78 0.86 -5.06
N PRO A 39 2.95 1.96 -5.80
CA PRO A 39 3.78 3.06 -5.36
C PRO A 39 3.12 3.80 -4.19
N THR A 40 3.95 4.38 -3.32
CA THR A 40 3.50 5.27 -2.25
C THR A 40 4.01 6.69 -2.50
N ASN A 41 3.53 7.66 -1.71
CA ASN A 41 4.07 9.02 -1.67
C ASN A 41 5.55 9.08 -1.23
N GLN A 42 6.10 8.00 -0.65
CA GLN A 42 7.51 7.90 -0.30
C GLN A 42 8.30 7.09 -1.34
N PRO A 43 9.32 7.66 -2.01
CA PRO A 43 10.05 6.98 -3.09
C PRO A 43 10.80 5.74 -2.63
N ASP A 44 11.16 5.67 -1.34
CA ASP A 44 11.86 4.54 -0.73
C ASP A 44 10.94 3.42 -0.22
N LEU A 45 9.62 3.57 -0.33
CA LEU A 45 8.63 2.63 0.20
C LEU A 45 7.64 2.17 -0.87
N ARG A 46 7.42 0.86 -0.92
CA ARG A 46 6.51 0.19 -1.86
C ARG A 46 5.59 -0.74 -1.09
N VAL A 47 4.34 -0.81 -1.51
CA VAL A 47 3.41 -1.82 -0.99
C VAL A 47 3.31 -2.95 -2.00
N VAL A 48 3.46 -4.18 -1.55
CA VAL A 48 3.27 -5.38 -2.36
C VAL A 48 2.03 -6.09 -1.87
N LEU A 49 1.10 -6.35 -2.78
CA LEU A 49 -0.10 -7.12 -2.52
C LEU A 49 0.20 -8.60 -2.69
N VAL A 50 -0.09 -9.37 -1.64
CA VAL A 50 0.02 -10.84 -1.60
C VAL A 50 -1.32 -11.52 -1.37
#